data_AF-X5ZKI4-F1
#
_entry.id   AF-X5ZKI4-F1
#
_cell.length_a   1.000
_cell.length_b   1.000
_cell.length_c   1.000
_cell.angle_alpha   90.00
_cell.angle_beta   90.00
_cell.angle_gamma   90.00
#
_symmetry.space_group_name_H-M   'P 1'
#
loop_
_entity.id
_entity.type
_entity.pdbx_description
1 polymer ?
#
loop_
_entity_poly.entity_id
_entity_poly.type
_entity_poly.pdbx_seq_one_letter_code
_entity_poly.pdbx_strand_id
1 'polypeptide(L)' 'MSKETRRAKLDRLAASIPKHEFEFLMKIAKLSRHDLLGLIAKHDGGRDKVYRDLAAHLAATEAAPEPVHEAAADDG' A
#
# COMPACT_ATOMS: atom_id res chain seq x y z
N MET A 1 19.45 12.43 11.21
CA MET A 1 19.13 10.99 11.01
C MET A 1 19.92 10.50 9.82
N SER A 2 20.97 9.71 10.04
CA SER A 2 21.82 9.18 8.96
C SER A 2 21.02 8.24 8.05
N LYS A 3 21.35 8.15 6.75
CA LYS A 3 20.67 7.25 5.79
C LYS A 3 20.62 5.79 6.29
N GLU A 4 21.63 5.39 7.04
CA GLU A 4 21.77 4.08 7.67
C GLU A 4 20.64 3.81 8.69
N THR A 5 20.32 4.79 9.53
CA THR A 5 19.26 4.71 10.54
C THR A 5 17.87 4.59 9.90
N ARG A 6 17.66 5.28 8.77
CA ARG A 6 16.40 5.22 8.02
C ARG A 6 16.19 3.83 7.41
N ARG A 7 17.23 3.23 6.82
CA ARG A 7 17.15 1.91 6.19
C ARG A 7 16.93 0.81 7.22
N ALA A 8 17.67 0.82 8.33
CA ALA A 8 17.47 -0.12 9.43
C ALA A 8 16.05 -0.03 10.03
N LYS A 9 15.48 1.18 10.13
CA LYS A 9 14.09 1.37 10.57
C LYS A 9 13.09 0.74 9.60
N LEU A 10 13.27 0.94 8.29
CA LEU A 10 12.41 0.34 7.27
C LEU A 10 12.50 -1.17 7.25
N ASP A 11 13.70 -1.74 7.42
CA ASP A 11 13.89 -3.19 7.45
C ASP A 11 13.25 -3.81 8.71
N ARG A 12 13.34 -3.13 9.86
CA ARG A 12 12.63 -3.54 11.09
C ARG A 12 11.11 -3.48 10.90
N LEU A 13 10.59 -2.45 10.24
CA LEU A 13 9.16 -2.32 9.94
C LEU A 13 8.72 -3.40 8.94
N ALA A 14 9.51 -3.70 7.92
CA ALA A 14 9.24 -4.80 7.00
C ALA A 14 9.20 -6.16 7.72
N ALA A 15 10.06 -6.36 8.72
CA ALA A 15 10.09 -7.57 9.54
C ALA A 15 8.89 -7.69 10.51
N SER A 16 8.14 -6.61 10.76
CA SER A 16 6.94 -6.64 11.62
C SER A 16 5.75 -7.36 10.99
N ILE A 17 5.77 -7.54 9.67
CA ILE A 17 4.76 -8.26 8.90
C ILE A 17 5.47 -9.42 8.18
N PRO A 18 4.93 -10.66 8.22
CA PRO A 18 5.50 -11.76 7.46
C PRO A 18 5.59 -11.45 5.97
N LYS A 19 6.68 -11.87 5.31
CA LYS A 19 6.95 -11.55 3.89
C LYS A 19 5.78 -11.88 2.96
N HIS A 20 5.15 -13.05 3.15
CA HIS A 20 4.01 -13.47 2.33
C HIS A 20 2.79 -12.56 2.53
N GLU A 21 2.54 -12.11 3.75
CA GLU A 21 1.49 -11.13 4.02
C GLU A 21 1.83 -9.78 3.40
N PHE A 22 3.09 -9.33 3.50
CA PHE A 22 3.53 -8.08 2.89
C PHE A 22 3.31 -8.09 1.37
N GLU A 23 3.70 -9.19 0.69
CA GLU A 23 3.48 -9.37 -0.75
C GLU A 23 1.99 -9.44 -1.10
N PHE A 24 1.18 -10.08 -0.26
CA PHE A 24 -0.27 -10.12 -0.43
C PHE A 24 -0.90 -8.72 -0.32
N LEU A 25 -0.52 -7.94 0.70
CA LEU A 25 -1.02 -6.57 0.91
C LEU A 25 -0.67 -5.64 -0.26
N MET A 26 0.55 -5.72 -0.80
CA MET A 26 0.93 -4.94 -1.99
C MET A 26 0.02 -5.27 -3.18
N LYS A 27 -0.28 -6.55 -3.40
CA LYS A 27 -1.10 -7.00 -4.53
C LYS A 27 -2.56 -6.55 -4.39
N ILE A 28 -3.18 -6.76 -3.24
CA ILE A 28 -4.60 -6.42 -3.06
C ILE A 28 -4.81 -4.90 -3.11
N ALA A 29 -3.94 -4.13 -2.47
CA ALA A 29 -4.07 -2.68 -2.38
C ALA A 29 -3.46 -1.94 -3.59
N LYS A 30 -2.90 -2.67 -4.57
CA LYS A 30 -2.17 -2.10 -5.70
C LYS A 30 -1.09 -1.08 -5.25
N LEU A 31 -0.47 -1.31 -4.10
CA LEU A 31 0.51 -0.40 -3.49
C LEU A 31 1.94 -0.80 -3.84
N SER A 32 2.80 0.20 -3.99
CA SER A 32 4.23 -0.03 -4.08
C SER A 32 4.80 -0.45 -2.71
N ARG A 33 5.97 -1.10 -2.72
CA ARG A 33 6.71 -1.43 -1.48
C ARG A 33 6.97 -0.19 -0.62
N HIS A 34 7.25 0.95 -1.26
CA HIS A 34 7.54 2.19 -0.55
C HIS A 34 6.29 2.72 0.17
N ASP A 35 5.13 2.67 -0.49
CA ASP A 35 3.86 3.16 0.07
C ASP A 35 3.39 2.27 1.22
N LEU A 36 3.48 0.94 1.05
CA LEU A 36 3.15 -0.01 2.12
C LEU A 36 4.08 0.17 3.33
N LEU A 37 5.38 0.37 3.13
CA LEU A 37 6.31 0.68 4.22
C LEU A 37 6.00 2.03 4.87
N GLY A 38 5.57 3.03 4.11
CA GLY A 38 5.12 4.32 4.62
C GLY A 38 3.90 4.17 5.53
N LEU A 39 2.95 3.32 5.15
CA LEU A 39 1.74 3.03 5.92
C LEU A 39 2.05 2.25 7.20
N ILE A 40 2.97 1.28 7.13
CA ILE A 40 3.48 0.58 8.31
C ILE A 40 4.23 1.55 9.24
N ALA A 41 5.04 2.45 8.68
CA ALA A 41 5.76 3.47 9.45
C ALA A 41 4.83 4.47 10.14
N LYS A 42 3.74 4.90 9.47
CA LYS A 42 2.69 5.77 10.03
C LYS A 42 2.08 5.19 11.31
N HIS A 43 2.01 3.87 11.39
CA HIS A 43 1.45 3.14 12.52
C HIS A 43 2.50 2.47 13.41
N ASP A 44 3.79 2.80 13.24
CA ASP A 44 4.93 2.23 13.98
C ASP A 44 4.95 0.69 14.03
N GLY A 45 4.52 0.03 12.94
CA GLY A 45 4.42 -1.44 12.88
C GLY A 45 3.17 -2.04 13.53
N GLY A 46 2.23 -1.22 13.99
CA GLY A 46 0.96 -1.67 14.57
C GLY A 46 0.04 -2.31 13.54
N ARG A 47 0.07 -3.65 13.45
CA ARG A 47 -0.66 -4.47 12.46
C ARG A 47 -2.16 -4.14 12.35
N ASP A 48 -2.88 -4.03 13.47
CA ASP A 48 -4.34 -3.76 13.44
C ASP A 48 -4.68 -2.42 12.78
N LYS A 49 -3.86 -1.39 13.01
CA LYS A 49 -4.05 -0.06 12.42
C LYS A 49 -3.70 -0.09 10.93
N VAL A 50 -2.62 -0.78 10.58
CA VAL A 50 -2.20 -1.00 9.19
C VAL A 50 -3.32 -1.69 8.40
N TYR A 51 -3.85 -2.82 8.89
CA TYR A 51 -4.93 -3.53 8.19
C TYR A 51 -6.22 -2.71 8.11
N ARG A 52 -6.57 -1.94 9.15
CA ARG A 52 -7.75 -1.06 9.11
C ARG A 52 -7.62 0.04 8.06
N ASP A 53 -6.46 0.69 7.97
CA ASP A 53 -6.19 1.74 6.98
C ASP A 53 -6.18 1.15 5.56
N LEU A 54 -5.59 -0.04 5.39
CA LEU A 54 -5.63 -0.82 4.14
C LEU A 54 -7.05 -1.20 3.74
N ALA A 55 -7.87 -1.69 4.66
CA ALA A 55 -9.27 -2.03 4.38
C ALA A 55 -10.08 -0.79 3.95
N ALA A 56 -9.84 0.37 4.59
CA ALA A 56 -10.47 1.62 4.20
C ALA A 56 -9.99 2.09 2.81
N HIS A 57 -8.71 1.93 2.50
CA HIS A 57 -8.15 2.25 1.18
C HIS A 57 -8.74 1.36 0.08
N LEU A 58 -8.87 0.05 0.33
CA LEU A 58 -9.49 -0.90 -0.58
C LEU A 58 -10.96 -0.56 -0.83
N ALA A 59 -11.73 -0.31 0.24
CA ALA A 59 -13.12 0.08 0.12
C ALA A 59 -13.31 1.39 -0.67
N ALA A 60 -12.40 2.36 -0.49
CA ALA A 60 -12.41 3.61 -1.26
C ALA A 60 -12.03 3.40 -2.73
N THR A 61 -11.18 2.40 -3.02
CA THR A 61 -10.75 2.07 -4.39
C THR A 61 -11.81 1.26 -5.14
N GLU A 62 -12.51 0.34 -4.47
CA GLU A 62 -13.68 -0.37 -5.03
C GLU A 62 -14.88 0.55 -5.23
N ALA A 63 -15.03 1.59 -4.40
CA ALA A 63 -16.09 2.57 -4.52
C ALA A 63 -15.83 3.63 -5.61
N ALA A 64 -14.61 3.72 -6.15
CA ALA A 64 -14.31 4.61 -7.26
C ALA A 64 -14.74 3.95 -8.58
N PRO A 65 -15.68 4.53 -9.35
CA PRO A 65 -16.01 3.99 -10.66
C PRO A 65 -14.75 3.98 -11.53
N GLU A 66 -14.44 2.85 -12.17
CA GLU A 66 -13.36 2.79 -13.14
C GLU A 66 -13.59 3.89 -14.20
N PRO A 67 -12.58 4.71 -14.54
CA PRO A 67 -12.73 5.65 -15.63
C PRO A 67 -12.95 4.82 -16.89
N VAL A 68 -14.18 4.85 -17.40
CA VAL A 68 -14.48 4.34 -18.72
C VAL A 68 -13.58 5.11 -19.69
N HIS A 69 -12.55 4.44 -20.19
CA HIS A 69 -11.83 4.92 -21.37
C HIS A 69 -12.83 4.84 -22.52
N GLU A 70 -13.56 5.93 -22.73
CA GLU A 70 -14.37 6.16 -23.92
C GLU A 70 -13.40 6.12 -25.10
N ALA A 71 -13.32 4.96 -25.75
CA ALA A 71 -12.63 4.80 -27.00
C ALA A 71 -13.34 5.72 -27.99
N ALA A 72 -12.67 6.82 -28.35
CA ALA A 72 -13.09 7.67 -29.45
C ALA A 72 -13.11 6.80 -30.73
N ALA A 73 -14.28 6.27 -31.06
CA ALA A 73 -14.62 5.89 -32.41
C ALA A 73 -15.00 7.20 -33.11
N ASP A 74 -14.01 7.83 -33.75
CA ASP A 74 -14.25 8.85 -34.77
C ASP A 74 -14.03 8.15 -36.11
N ASP A 75 -15.14 7.71 -36.70
CA ASP A 75 -15.25 7.25 -38.09
C ASP A 75 -16.17 8.28 -38.78
N GLY A 76 -15.59 9.11 -39.66
CA GLY A 76 -16.28 10.19 -40.38
C GLY A 76 -15.39 10.90 -41.39
#